data_AF-A0A2U3B4L3-F1
#
_entry.id   AF-A0A2U3B4L3-F1
#
_cell.length_a   1.000
_cell.length_b   1.000
_cell.length_c   1.000
_cell.angle_alpha   90.00
_cell.angle_beta   90.00
_cell.angle_gamma   90.00
#
_symmetry.space_group_name_H-M   'P 1'
#
loop_
_entity.id
_entity.type
_entity.pdbx_description
1 polymer ?
#
loop_
_entity_poly.entity_id
_entity_poly.type
_entity_poly.pdbx_seq_one_letter_code
_entity_poly.pdbx_strand_id
1 'polypeptide(L)'
;MGLKKLAELSNEELLEENNKIQYNKIVNAAIIGLCIGIAVYSAVKNGFGFFTFFPLLLTYPFIKNGKKIKELEKELKSRNL
;
A
#
# COMPACT_ATOMS: atom_id res chain seq x y z
N MET A 1 -1.32 -8.50 -15.94
CA MET A 1 -0.71 -9.75 -15.45
C MET A 1 -1.17 -9.94 -14.01
N GLY A 2 -1.93 -10.98 -13.64
CA GLY A 2 -2.25 -11.17 -12.21
C GLY A 2 -3.14 -12.35 -11.80
N LEU A 3 -4.30 -12.56 -12.41
CA LEU A 3 -5.29 -13.52 -11.86
C LEU A 3 -4.83 -14.98 -11.91
N LYS A 4 -4.27 -15.43 -13.05
CA LYS A 4 -3.78 -16.81 -13.19
C LYS A 4 -2.68 -17.16 -12.19
N LYS A 5 -1.79 -16.20 -11.88
CA LYS A 5 -0.66 -16.44 -10.99
C LYS A 5 -1.08 -16.61 -9.52
N LEU A 6 -2.15 -15.95 -9.07
CA LEU A 6 -2.66 -16.09 -7.70
C LEU A 6 -3.40 -17.42 -7.47
N ALA A 7 -4.14 -17.88 -8.47
CA ALA A 7 -4.82 -19.17 -8.41
C ALA A 7 -3.82 -20.35 -8.47
N GLU A 8 -2.69 -20.17 -9.15
CA GLU A 8 -1.61 -21.16 -9.28
C GLU A 8 -0.70 -21.27 -8.04
N LEU A 9 -0.78 -20.33 -7.09
CA LEU A 9 0.02 -20.37 -5.86
C LEU A 9 -0.53 -21.42 -4.87
N SER A 10 0.39 -22.11 -4.20
CA SER A 10 0.05 -23.02 -3.09
C SER A 10 -0.47 -22.24 -1.87
N ASN A 11 -1.14 -22.94 -0.95
CA ASN A 11 -1.72 -22.29 0.25
C ASN A 11 -0.64 -21.60 1.12
N GLU A 12 0.57 -22.16 1.19
CA GLU A 12 1.69 -21.60 1.93
C GLU A 12 2.19 -20.30 1.27
N GLU A 13 2.35 -20.30 -0.05
CA GLU A 13 2.80 -19.12 -0.79
C GLU A 13 1.73 -18.00 -0.78
N LEU A 14 0.45 -18.36 -0.79
CA LEU A 14 -0.67 -17.42 -0.63
C LEU A 14 -0.64 -16.72 0.74
N LEU A 15 -0.36 -17.46 1.82
CA LEU A 15 -0.21 -16.91 3.17
C LEU A 15 1.03 -16.02 3.30
N GLU A 16 2.15 -16.39 2.67
CA GLU A 16 3.35 -15.55 2.64
C GLU A 16 3.10 -14.23 1.90
N GLU A 17 2.47 -14.28 0.72
CA GLU A 17 2.10 -13.10 -0.06
C GLU A 17 1.16 -12.18 0.75
N ASN A 18 0.20 -12.76 1.49
CA ASN A 18 -0.69 -12.01 2.39
C ASN A 18 0.10 -11.28 3.49
N ASN A 19 1.02 -11.98 4.17
CA ASN A 19 1.85 -11.36 5.21
C ASN A 19 2.73 -10.23 4.65
N LYS A 20 3.34 -10.42 3.48
CA LYS A 20 4.07 -9.35 2.77
C LYS A 20 3.18 -8.16 2.47
N ILE A 21 1.95 -8.38 2.05
CA ILE A 21 0.98 -7.31 1.76
C ILE A 21 0.59 -6.55 3.04
N GLN A 22 0.34 -7.25 4.15
CA GLN A 22 0.02 -6.62 5.44
C GLN A 22 1.19 -5.77 5.95
N TYR A 23 2.41 -6.32 5.88
CA TYR A 23 3.62 -5.57 6.19
C TYR A 23 3.75 -4.32 5.31
N ASN A 24 3.58 -4.48 3.99
CA ASN A 24 3.59 -3.36 3.06
C ASN A 24 2.48 -2.35 3.39
N LYS A 25 1.26 -2.75 3.77
CA LYS A 25 0.21 -1.81 4.21
C LYS A 25 0.69 -0.94 5.37
N ILE A 26 1.33 -1.53 6.38
CA ILE A 26 1.83 -0.81 7.57
C ILE A 26 2.94 0.15 7.17
N VAL A 27 3.95 -0.32 6.43
CA VAL A 27 5.07 0.51 5.95
C VAL A 27 4.55 1.66 5.07
N ASN A 28 3.62 1.37 4.17
CA ASN A 28 2.98 2.35 3.31
C ASN A 28 2.23 3.41 4.13
N ALA A 29 1.46 3.00 5.14
CA ALA A 29 0.75 3.92 6.03
C ALA A 29 1.73 4.79 6.83
N ALA A 30 2.85 4.22 7.30
CA ALA A 30 3.89 4.97 7.99
C ALA A 30 4.54 6.03 7.09
N ILE A 31 4.87 5.66 5.84
CA ILE A 31 5.41 6.60 4.84
C ILE A 31 4.41 7.72 4.55
N ILE A 32 3.13 7.39 4.35
CA ILE A 32 2.08 8.39 4.12
C ILE A 32 1.97 9.34 5.33
N GLY A 33 1.98 8.79 6.55
CA GLY A 33 1.96 9.59 7.78
C GLY A 33 3.17 10.53 7.89
N LEU A 34 4.37 10.05 7.56
CA LEU A 34 5.58 10.86 7.51
C LEU A 34 5.47 11.98 6.45
N CYS A 35 4.98 11.64 5.25
CA CYS A 35 4.74 12.60 4.18
C CYS A 35 3.77 13.72 4.59
N ILE A 36 2.67 13.36 5.26
CA ILE A 36 1.70 14.33 5.80
C ILE A 36 2.37 15.18 6.90
N GLY A 37 3.12 14.57 7.81
CA GLY A 37 3.84 15.28 8.86
C GLY A 37 4.82 16.33 8.31
N ILE A 38 5.62 15.94 7.31
CA ILE A 38 6.53 16.85 6.60
C ILE A 38 5.74 17.96 5.90
N ALA A 39 4.66 17.62 5.20
CA ALA A 39 3.84 18.61 4.51
C ALA A 39 3.27 19.66 5.48
N VAL A 40 2.72 19.23 6.63
CA VAL A 40 2.18 20.14 7.66
C VAL A 40 3.30 20.99 8.27
N TYR A 41 4.44 20.38 8.65
CA TYR A 41 5.57 21.12 9.20
C TYR A 41 6.10 22.17 8.22
N SER A 42 6.29 21.79 6.96
CA SER A 42 6.72 22.71 5.91
C SER A 42 5.69 23.81 5.64
N ALA A 43 4.38 23.50 5.63
CA ALA A 43 3.33 24.51 5.43
C ALA A 43 3.35 25.58 6.52
N VAL A 44 3.51 25.17 7.79
CA VAL A 44 3.54 26.09 8.93
C VAL A 44 4.83 26.90 8.96
N LYS A 45 5.98 26.27 8.70
CA LYS A 45 7.29 26.89 8.93
C LYS A 45 7.87 27.61 7.71
N ASN A 46 7.60 27.09 6.51
CA ASN A 46 8.16 27.57 5.23
C ASN A 46 7.07 28.04 4.25
N GLY A 47 5.79 27.96 4.62
CA GLY A 47 4.66 28.27 3.75
C GLY A 47 4.27 27.11 2.81
N PHE A 48 3.24 27.33 2.00
CA PHE A 48 2.81 26.37 0.98
C PHE A 48 3.79 26.39 -0.20
N GLY A 49 4.63 25.38 -0.30
CA GLY A 49 5.65 25.27 -1.33
C GLY A 49 5.82 23.84 -1.86
N PHE A 50 6.90 23.61 -2.61
CA PHE A 50 7.16 22.32 -3.26
C PHE A 50 7.10 21.14 -2.27
N PHE A 51 7.67 21.27 -1.08
CA PHE A 51 7.67 20.24 -0.04
C PHE A 51 6.30 19.96 0.60
N THR A 52 5.30 20.81 0.35
CA THR A 52 3.92 20.57 0.80
C THR A 52 3.16 19.68 -0.20
N PHE A 53 3.45 19.82 -1.50
CA PHE A 53 2.77 19.08 -2.57
C PHE A 53 3.52 17.82 -3.02
N PHE A 54 4.85 17.83 -2.98
CA PHE A 54 5.69 16.72 -3.38
C PHE A 54 5.41 15.42 -2.59
N PRO A 55 5.25 15.44 -1.25
CA PRO A 55 4.93 14.23 -0.50
C PRO A 55 3.57 13.63 -0.85
N LEU A 56 2.60 14.47 -1.24
CA LEU A 56 1.28 14.02 -1.69
C LEU A 56 1.36 13.25 -3.02
N LEU A 57 2.23 13.67 -3.94
CA LEU A 57 2.44 12.97 -5.22
C LEU A 57 3.02 11.55 -5.01
N LEU A 58 3.86 11.37 -3.98
CA LEU A 58 4.41 10.06 -3.64
C LEU A 58 3.32 9.05 -3.23
N THR A 59 2.12 9.49 -2.83
CA THR A 59 1.02 8.60 -2.43
C THR A 59 0.32 7.89 -3.62
N TYR A 60 0.54 8.34 -4.86
CA TYR A 60 -0.13 7.81 -6.05
C TYR A 60 0.07 6.29 -6.31
N PRO A 61 1.29 5.72 -6.28
CA PRO A 61 1.51 4.28 -6.47
C PRO A 61 0.83 3.41 -5.41
N PHE A 62 0.61 3.95 -4.20
CA PHE A 62 -0.03 3.23 -3.11
C PHE A 62 -1.52 2.93 -3.40
N ILE A 63 -2.21 3.83 -4.11
CA ILE A 63 -3.61 3.65 -4.53
C ILE A 63 -3.74 2.47 -5.51
N LYS A 64 -2.75 2.30 -6.41
CA LYS A 64 -2.76 1.23 -7.42
C LYS A 64 -2.56 -0.16 -6.81
N ASN A 65 -1.78 -0.26 -5.73
CA ASN A 65 -1.56 -1.52 -5.01
C ASN A 65 -2.82 -2.04 -4.31
N GLY A 66 -3.78 -1.17 -3.95
CA GLY A 66 -5.01 -1.58 -3.24
C GLY A 66 -5.91 -2.56 -3.99
N LYS A 67 -5.91 -2.56 -5.34
CA LYS A 67 -6.69 -3.52 -6.14
C LYS A 67 -6.18 -4.96 -6.00
N LYS A 68 -4.85 -5.14 -6.02
CA LYS A 68 -4.20 -6.45 -5.87
C LYS A 68 -4.54 -7.12 -4.53
N ILE A 69 -4.58 -6.32 -3.47
CA ILE A 69 -4.90 -6.76 -2.11
C ILE A 69 -6.33 -7.32 -2.04
N LYS A 70 -7.30 -6.60 -2.65
CA LYS A 70 -8.70 -7.05 -2.68
C LYS A 70 -8.89 -8.35 -3.47
N GLU A 71 -8.10 -8.55 -4.52
CA GLU A 71 -8.13 -9.80 -5.29
C GLU A 71 -7.53 -10.97 -4.50
N LEU A 72 -6.42 -10.76 -3.78
CA LEU A 72 -5.85 -11.77 -2.88
C LEU A 72 -6.78 -12.13 -1.72
N GLU A 73 -7.41 -11.14 -1.08
CA GLU A 73 -8.37 -11.36 0.01
C GLU A 73 -9.60 -12.16 -0.47
N LYS A 74 -10.02 -12.02 -1.74
CA LYS A 74 -11.08 -12.84 -2.33
C LYS A 74 -10.64 -14.29 -2.51
N GLU A 75 -9.42 -14.52 -2.98
CA GLU A 75 -8.89 -15.87 -3.17
C GLU A 75 -8.73 -16.60 -1.82
N LEU A 76 -8.18 -15.94 -0.80
CA LEU A 76 -8.08 -16.48 0.57
C LEU A 76 -9.46 -16.87 1.13
N LYS A 77 -10.45 -15.96 1.03
CA LYS A 77 -11.83 -16.26 1.44
C LYS A 77 -12.45 -17.41 0.66
N SER A 78 -12.18 -17.53 -0.63
CA SER A 78 -12.69 -18.64 -1.45
C SER A 78 -12.14 -20.01 -1.01
N ARG A 79 -10.94 -20.03 -0.44
CA ARG A 79 -10.27 -21.23 0.07
C ARG A 79 -10.48 -21.46 1.58
N ASN A 80 -11.29 -20.62 2.24
CA ASN A 80 -11.49 -20.62 3.70
C ASN A 80 -10.17 -20.49 4.50
N LEU A 81 -9.25 -19.66 4.00
CA LEU A 81 -7.97 -19.34 4.63
C LEU A 81 -7.95 -17.90 5.14
#